data_AF-A0ABD5WML8-F1
#
_entry.id   AF-A0ABD5WML8-F1
#
_cell.length_a   1.000
_cell.length_b   1.000
_cell.length_c   1.000
_cell.angle_alpha   90.00
_cell.angle_beta   90.00
_cell.angle_gamma   90.00
#
_symmetry.space_group_name_H-M   'P 1'
#
loop_
_entity.id
_entity.type
_entity.pdbx_description
1 polymer ?
#
loop_
_entity_poly.entity_id
_entity_poly.type
_entity_poly.pdbx_seq_one_letter_code
_entity_poly.pdbx_strand_id
1 'polypeptide(L)'
;MSDRDTATFEMTRNEARVVIAALSGEEMTASDDRGMRIQNVQDHLAAEFDFDEHRGVEKGEMAAGDDTGWLDNDSIFGGNDPDDTETIELSRAEANAVTDALASFELGESHENAGTAENVRERIANSFGNG
;
A
#
# COMPACT_ATOMS: atom_id res chain seq x y z
N MET A 1 -18.10 -2.03 -24.01
CA MET A 1 -16.64 -2.02 -23.81
C MET A 1 -16.47 -1.94 -22.31
N SER A 2 -15.87 -2.94 -21.68
CA SER A 2 -15.67 -2.95 -20.24
C SER A 2 -14.45 -2.08 -19.96
N ASP A 3 -14.67 -0.83 -19.57
CA ASP A 3 -13.66 0.02 -18.94
C ASP A 3 -13.23 -0.64 -17.63
N ARG A 4 -12.37 -1.66 -17.72
CA ARG A 4 -11.54 -2.05 -16.59
C ARG A 4 -10.49 -0.95 -16.48
N ASP A 5 -10.86 0.10 -15.76
CA ASP A 5 -9.99 1.21 -15.36
C ASP A 5 -9.02 0.72 -14.27
N THR A 6 -8.30 -0.35 -14.59
CA THR A 6 -7.25 -0.96 -13.76
C THR A 6 -5.92 -0.71 -14.47
N ALA A 7 -4.89 -0.46 -13.67
CA ALA A 7 -3.54 -0.31 -14.17
C ALA A 7 -2.62 -1.29 -13.47
N THR A 8 -1.77 -1.92 -14.26
CA THR A 8 -0.74 -2.85 -13.81
C THR A 8 0.62 -2.17 -13.86
N PHE A 9 1.39 -2.27 -12.79
CA PHE A 9 2.74 -1.72 -12.74
C PHE A 9 3.62 -2.55 -11.80
N GLU A 10 4.92 -2.51 -12.05
CA GLU A 10 5.90 -3.22 -11.23
C GLU A 10 6.19 -2.43 -9.94
N MET A 11 6.18 -3.14 -8.83
CA MET A 11 6.46 -2.62 -7.50
C MET A 11 7.45 -3.54 -6.80
N THR A 12 8.42 -2.97 -6.10
CA THR A 12 9.33 -3.74 -5.25
C THR A 12 8.71 -3.99 -3.89
N ARG A 13 9.20 -5.00 -3.18
CA ARG A 13 8.78 -5.29 -1.80
C ARG A 13 8.97 -4.09 -0.86
N ASN A 14 10.03 -3.30 -1.05
CA ASN A 14 10.27 -2.08 -0.28
C ASN A 14 9.25 -0.98 -0.61
N GLU A 15 8.89 -0.81 -1.88
CA GLU A 15 7.85 0.12 -2.30
C GLU A 15 6.49 -0.27 -1.75
N ALA A 16 6.13 -1.56 -1.77
CA ALA A 16 4.90 -2.06 -1.19
C ALA A 16 4.82 -1.75 0.31
N ARG A 17 5.93 -1.93 1.05
CA ARG A 17 6.00 -1.55 2.47
C ARG A 17 5.75 -0.07 2.70
N VAL A 18 6.36 0.80 1.88
CA VAL A 18 6.13 2.26 1.96
C VAL A 18 4.68 2.62 1.64
N VAL A 19 4.06 1.96 0.65
CA VAL A 19 2.65 2.16 0.32
C VAL A 19 1.75 1.77 1.48
N ILE A 20 1.96 0.59 2.07
CA ILE A 20 1.17 0.15 3.21
C ILE A 20 1.43 1.07 4.44
N ALA A 21 2.60 1.74 4.54
CA ALA A 21 2.92 2.73 5.58
C ALA A 21 2.10 3.98 5.47
N ALA A 22 2.09 4.53 4.27
CA ALA A 22 1.27 5.65 3.93
C ALA A 22 -0.22 5.35 4.19
N LEU A 23 -0.68 4.18 3.75
CA LEU A 23 -2.06 3.74 3.91
C LEU A 23 -2.48 3.56 5.37
N SER A 24 -1.63 2.99 6.23
CA SER A 24 -1.95 2.80 7.65
C SER A 24 -2.04 4.12 8.41
N GLY A 25 -1.18 5.09 8.07
CA GLY A 25 -1.28 6.45 8.61
C GLY A 25 -2.58 7.15 8.19
N GLU A 26 -3.03 6.91 6.95
CA GLU A 26 -4.28 7.44 6.45
C GLU A 26 -5.51 6.71 7.01
N GLU A 27 -5.45 5.39 7.21
CA GLU A 27 -6.52 4.56 7.76
C GLU A 27 -7.01 5.09 9.12
N MET A 28 -6.10 5.54 9.98
CA MET A 28 -6.44 6.16 11.27
C MET A 28 -7.35 7.39 11.15
N THR A 29 -7.38 8.03 9.97
CA THR A 29 -8.16 9.23 9.68
C THR A 29 -9.29 8.99 8.68
N ALA A 30 -9.24 7.88 7.94
CA ALA A 30 -10.20 7.53 6.91
C ALA A 30 -11.36 6.71 7.50
N SER A 31 -12.59 7.03 7.08
CA SER A 31 -13.81 6.33 7.47
C SER A 31 -14.56 5.82 6.24
N ASP A 32 -15.56 4.96 6.48
CA ASP A 32 -16.55 4.51 5.49
C ASP A 32 -15.91 3.79 4.28
N ASP A 33 -16.40 4.05 3.06
CA ASP A 33 -15.92 3.45 1.81
C ASP A 33 -14.42 3.66 1.55
N ARG A 34 -13.81 4.69 2.12
CA ARG A 34 -12.39 4.98 1.96
C ARG A 34 -11.53 4.02 2.78
N GLY A 35 -11.91 3.78 4.05
CA GLY A 35 -11.24 2.81 4.91
C GLY A 35 -11.27 1.40 4.32
N MET A 36 -12.42 0.96 3.80
CA MET A 36 -12.54 -0.36 3.15
C MET A 36 -11.63 -0.49 1.91
N ARG A 37 -11.45 0.57 1.13
CA ARG A 37 -10.55 0.55 -0.03
C ARG A 37 -9.09 0.50 0.39
N ILE A 38 -8.72 1.27 1.41
CA ILE A 38 -7.37 1.26 1.97
C ILE A 38 -7.03 -0.17 2.41
N GLN A 39 -7.89 -0.79 3.21
CA GLN A 39 -7.71 -2.17 3.67
C GLN A 39 -7.57 -3.18 2.51
N ASN A 40 -8.43 -3.08 1.48
CA ASN A 40 -8.32 -3.96 0.31
C ASN A 40 -6.96 -3.85 -0.39
N VAL A 41 -6.39 -2.65 -0.50
CA VAL A 41 -5.06 -2.46 -1.10
C VAL A 41 -3.97 -3.02 -0.22
N GLN A 42 -4.06 -2.82 1.10
CA GLN A 42 -3.09 -3.36 2.04
C GLN A 42 -3.09 -4.90 2.01
N ASP A 43 -4.29 -5.52 2.02
CA ASP A 43 -4.47 -6.97 1.88
C ASP A 43 -3.93 -7.49 0.54
N HIS A 44 -4.19 -6.77 -0.56
CA HIS A 44 -3.69 -7.15 -1.88
C HIS A 44 -2.16 -7.14 -1.91
N LEU A 45 -1.52 -6.06 -1.46
CA LEU A 45 -0.07 -5.97 -1.41
C LEU A 45 0.55 -7.01 -0.45
N ALA A 46 -0.10 -7.28 0.68
CA ALA A 46 0.37 -8.30 1.62
C ALA A 46 0.30 -9.72 1.03
N ALA A 47 -0.72 -10.02 0.24
CA ALA A 47 -0.84 -11.29 -0.44
C ALA A 47 0.21 -11.47 -1.54
N GLU A 48 0.46 -10.44 -2.36
CA GLU A 48 1.40 -10.50 -3.49
C GLU A 48 2.86 -10.64 -3.02
N PHE A 49 3.27 -9.88 -2.02
CA PHE A 49 4.66 -9.90 -1.51
C PHE A 49 4.91 -10.94 -0.41
N ASP A 50 3.94 -11.84 -0.19
CA ASP A 50 3.92 -12.86 0.87
C ASP A 50 4.46 -12.29 2.19
N PHE A 51 3.83 -11.22 2.67
CA PHE A 51 4.06 -10.75 4.04
C PHE A 51 3.39 -11.76 4.99
N ASP A 52 3.98 -12.96 5.09
CA ASP A 52 3.48 -14.18 5.76
C ASP A 52 3.27 -14.00 7.28
N GLU A 53 3.70 -12.86 7.86
CA GLU A 53 3.43 -12.51 9.25
C GLU A 53 1.93 -12.25 9.54
N HIS A 54 1.08 -12.15 8.51
CA HIS A 54 -0.36 -11.87 8.65
C HIS A 54 -1.31 -12.90 8.00
N ARG A 55 -0.81 -13.98 7.38
CA ARG A 55 -1.66 -15.06 6.81
C ARG A 55 -2.40 -15.92 7.87
N GLY A 56 -2.27 -15.58 9.15
CA GLY A 56 -2.75 -16.36 10.30
C GLY A 56 -4.16 -16.01 10.82
N VAL A 57 -4.92 -15.11 10.19
CA VAL A 57 -6.33 -14.89 10.58
C VAL A 57 -7.25 -15.40 9.48
N GLU A 58 -7.65 -16.66 9.65
CA GLU A 58 -8.82 -17.21 9.01
C GLU A 58 -9.97 -16.20 9.13
N LYS A 59 -10.59 -15.92 7.99
CA LYS A 59 -11.76 -15.07 7.77
C LYS A 59 -12.94 -15.54 8.65
N GLY A 60 -12.89 -15.26 9.96
CA GLY A 60 -13.78 -15.85 10.96
C GLY A 60 -13.53 -15.41 12.40
N GLU A 61 -12.32 -14.98 12.77
CA GLU A 61 -12.08 -14.34 14.07
C GLU A 61 -11.96 -12.84 13.88
N MET A 62 -12.95 -12.10 14.38
CA MET A 62 -12.86 -10.65 14.54
C MET A 62 -11.65 -10.39 15.44
N ALA A 63 -10.54 -9.92 14.87
CA ALA A 63 -9.40 -9.38 15.60
C ALA A 63 -9.82 -8.05 16.25
N ALA A 64 -10.61 -8.15 17.31
CA ALA A 64 -10.74 -7.10 18.31
C ALA A 64 -9.57 -7.28 19.28
N GLY A 65 -8.41 -6.72 18.95
CA GLY A 65 -7.27 -6.74 19.86
C GLY A 65 -5.93 -6.55 19.16
N ASP A 66 -5.47 -5.29 19.17
CA ASP A 66 -4.12 -4.85 18.84
C ASP A 66 -3.80 -4.72 17.34
N ASP A 67 -4.27 -3.62 16.74
CA ASP A 67 -3.87 -3.06 15.42
C ASP A 67 -2.38 -2.63 15.37
N THR A 68 -1.50 -3.35 16.06
CA THR A 68 -0.08 -3.00 16.20
C THR A 68 0.79 -3.80 15.22
N GLY A 69 0.24 -4.83 14.56
CA GLY A 69 0.98 -5.71 13.66
C GLY A 69 1.53 -5.06 12.38
N TRP A 70 1.14 -3.82 12.11
CA TRP A 70 1.68 -3.01 11.03
C TRP A 70 2.50 -1.79 11.53
N LEU A 71 2.32 -1.39 12.81
CA LEU A 71 2.86 -0.16 13.39
C LEU A 71 4.28 -0.29 13.98
N ASP A 72 4.85 -1.49 14.05
CA ASP A 72 6.28 -1.68 14.36
C ASP A 72 7.15 -1.34 13.13
N ASN A 73 7.11 -0.06 12.77
CA ASN A 73 7.80 0.62 11.68
C ASN A 73 9.32 0.31 11.62
N ASP A 74 9.92 -0.07 12.75
CA ASP A 74 11.35 -0.37 12.89
C ASP A 74 11.75 -1.74 12.29
N SER A 75 10.83 -2.72 12.30
CA SER A 75 11.10 -4.07 11.74
C SER A 75 10.83 -4.16 10.24
N ILE A 76 10.08 -3.22 9.68
CA ILE A 76 9.64 -3.21 8.27
C ILE A 76 10.80 -2.93 7.30
N PHE A 77 11.83 -2.18 7.72
CA PHE A 77 12.96 -1.81 6.84
C PHE A 77 14.21 -2.68 6.99
N GLY A 78 14.21 -3.68 7.88
CA GLY A 78 15.40 -4.47 8.21
C GLY A 78 15.87 -5.46 7.14
N GLY A 79 15.00 -5.84 6.20
CA GLY A 79 15.32 -6.75 5.10
C GLY A 79 14.96 -6.14 3.77
N ASN A 80 15.90 -5.38 3.17
CA ASN A 80 15.73 -4.76 1.86
C ASN A 80 16.37 -5.67 0.81
N ASP A 81 15.57 -6.58 0.26
CA ASP A 81 15.97 -7.34 -0.93
C ASP A 81 15.43 -6.61 -2.17
N PRO A 82 16.30 -5.95 -2.96
CA PRO A 82 15.87 -5.20 -4.14
C PRO A 82 15.44 -6.09 -5.32
N ASP A 83 15.64 -7.41 -5.24
CA ASP A 83 15.28 -8.34 -6.32
C ASP A 83 13.83 -8.89 -6.21
N ASP A 84 13.12 -8.66 -5.09
CA ASP A 84 11.70 -9.02 -4.94
C ASP A 84 10.80 -7.95 -5.58
N THR A 85 10.55 -8.08 -6.88
CA THR A 85 9.65 -7.20 -7.66
C THR A 85 8.44 -7.99 -8.16
N GLU A 86 7.24 -7.53 -7.82
CA GLU A 86 5.97 -8.13 -8.25
C GLU A 86 5.16 -7.15 -9.11
N THR A 87 4.25 -7.70 -9.93
CA THR A 87 3.34 -6.90 -10.76
C THR A 87 2.03 -6.69 -10.01
N ILE A 88 1.72 -5.45 -9.67
CA ILE A 88 0.52 -5.09 -8.91
C ILE A 88 -0.54 -4.53 -9.85
N GLU A 89 -1.79 -4.97 -9.69
CA GLU A 89 -2.95 -4.42 -10.39
C GLU A 89 -3.79 -3.59 -9.41
N LEU A 90 -3.96 -2.29 -9.69
CA LEU A 90 -4.85 -1.43 -8.91
C LEU A 90 -5.98 -0.89 -9.79
N SER A 91 -7.18 -0.77 -9.24
CA SER A 91 -8.23 0.04 -9.85
C SER A 91 -7.94 1.53 -9.71
N ARG A 92 -8.54 2.38 -10.56
CA ARG A 92 -8.41 3.85 -10.43
C ARG A 92 -8.82 4.36 -9.04
N ALA A 93 -9.82 3.76 -8.41
CA ALA A 93 -10.27 4.17 -7.08
C ALA A 93 -9.25 3.84 -5.98
N GLU A 94 -8.62 2.67 -6.07
CA GLU A 94 -7.54 2.22 -5.18
C GLU A 94 -6.27 3.04 -5.41
N ALA A 95 -5.90 3.24 -6.68
CA ALA A 95 -4.79 4.08 -7.07
C ALA A 95 -4.91 5.50 -6.53
N ASN A 96 -6.10 6.12 -6.60
CA ASN A 96 -6.33 7.44 -6.02
C ASN A 96 -6.11 7.46 -4.50
N ALA A 97 -6.60 6.44 -3.78
CA ALA A 97 -6.38 6.33 -2.34
C ALA A 97 -4.89 6.19 -2.01
N VAL A 98 -4.18 5.32 -2.75
CA VAL A 98 -2.72 5.16 -2.61
C VAL A 98 -1.98 6.46 -2.87
N THR A 99 -2.31 7.18 -3.94
CA THR A 99 -1.61 8.43 -4.27
C THR A 99 -1.84 9.54 -3.23
N ASP A 100 -3.03 9.61 -2.63
CA ASP A 100 -3.35 10.60 -1.58
C ASP A 100 -2.64 10.27 -0.26
N ALA A 101 -2.62 8.99 0.10
CA ALA A 101 -1.88 8.50 1.25
C ALA A 101 -0.38 8.75 1.09
N LEU A 102 0.20 8.41 -0.07
CA LEU A 102 1.62 8.64 -0.37
C LEU A 102 1.98 10.13 -0.33
N ALA A 103 1.12 11.00 -0.87
CA ALA A 103 1.32 12.44 -0.80
C ALA A 103 1.31 12.97 0.64
N SER A 104 0.45 12.41 1.50
CA SER A 104 0.43 12.73 2.93
C SER A 104 1.67 12.20 3.66
N PHE A 105 2.15 11.01 3.28
CA PHE A 105 3.36 10.40 3.81
C PHE A 105 4.63 11.18 3.44
N GLU A 106 4.71 11.70 2.21
CA GLU A 106 5.79 12.60 1.74
C GLU A 106 5.91 13.87 2.60
N LEU A 107 4.79 14.36 3.15
CA LEU A 107 4.75 15.54 4.01
C LEU A 107 5.09 15.25 5.48
N GLY A 108 5.24 13.97 5.85
CA GLY A 108 5.55 13.52 7.20
C GLY A 108 7.00 13.78 7.65
N GLU A 109 7.24 13.73 8.96
CA GLU A 109 8.55 14.01 9.59
C GLU A 109 9.66 13.02 9.18
N SER A 110 9.31 11.83 8.67
CA SER A 110 10.25 10.78 8.26
C SER A 110 10.55 10.85 6.75
N HIS A 111 11.32 11.85 6.35
CA HIS A 111 11.72 12.09 4.95
C HIS A 111 12.53 10.96 4.30
N GLU A 112 13.00 9.96 5.06
CA GLU A 112 13.88 8.89 4.58
C GLU A 112 13.26 8.05 3.45
N ASN A 113 11.92 7.95 3.41
CA ASN A 113 11.19 7.19 2.40
C ASN A 113 10.34 8.07 1.45
N ALA A 114 10.42 9.40 1.56
CA ALA A 114 9.65 10.33 0.73
C ALA A 114 9.96 10.17 -0.76
N GLY A 115 11.24 9.94 -1.11
CA GLY A 115 11.64 9.68 -2.50
C GLY A 115 11.07 8.37 -3.06
N THR A 116 10.93 7.33 -2.24
CA THR A 116 10.28 6.08 -2.66
C THR A 116 8.78 6.29 -2.87
N ALA A 117 8.13 7.01 -1.95
CA ALA A 117 6.71 7.35 -2.06
C ALA A 117 6.41 8.17 -3.33
N GLU A 118 7.21 9.19 -3.62
CA GLU A 118 7.10 10.00 -4.83
C GLU A 118 7.25 9.15 -6.10
N ASN A 119 8.27 8.29 -6.17
CA ASN A 119 8.51 7.41 -7.32
C ASN A 119 7.33 6.48 -7.60
N VAL A 120 6.72 5.89 -6.55
CA VAL A 120 5.55 5.02 -6.70
C VAL A 120 4.34 5.82 -7.16
N ARG A 121 4.10 6.99 -6.56
CA ARG A 121 3.00 7.90 -6.93
C ARG A 121 3.09 8.30 -8.40
N GLU A 122 4.27 8.68 -8.87
CA GLU A 122 4.50 9.03 -10.29
C GLU A 122 4.27 7.82 -11.21
N ARG A 123 4.69 6.62 -10.81
CA ARG A 123 4.45 5.39 -11.58
C ARG A 123 2.97 5.06 -11.72
N ILE A 124 2.22 5.18 -10.63
CA ILE A 124 0.77 5.00 -10.63
C ILE A 124 0.14 6.04 -11.55
N ALA A 125 0.46 7.33 -11.38
CA ALA A 125 -0.07 8.40 -12.20
C ALA A 125 0.22 8.20 -13.70
N ASN A 126 1.44 7.76 -14.06
CA ASN A 126 1.82 7.47 -15.44
C ASN A 126 1.03 6.28 -16.02
N SER A 127 0.78 5.25 -15.20
CA SER A 127 0.04 4.05 -15.61
C SER A 127 -1.43 4.35 -15.93
N PHE A 128 -2.01 5.38 -15.33
CA PHE A 128 -3.37 5.88 -15.64
C PHE A 128 -3.38 7.11 -16.56
N GLY A 129 -2.23 7.73 -16.82
CA GLY A 129 -2.09 9.06 -17.44
C GLY A 129 -1.57 9.07 -18.87
N ASN A 130 -1.33 7.92 -19.49
CA ASN A 130 -0.98 7.84 -20.91
C ASN A 130 -2.20 7.46 -21.77
N GLY A 131 -3.08 8.43 -21.99
CA GLY A 131 -4.24 8.38 -22.89
C GLY A 131 -4.27 9.57 -23.83
#